data_AF-A0A100VTT3-F1
#
_entry.id   AF-A0A100VTT3-F1
#
_cell.length_a   1.000
_cell.length_b   1.000
_cell.length_c   1.000
_cell.angle_alpha   90.00
_cell.angle_beta   90.00
_cell.angle_gamma   90.00
#
_symmetry.space_group_name_H-M   'P 1'
#
loop_
_entity.id
_entity.type
_entity.pdbx_description
1 polymer ?
#
loop_
_entity_poly.entity_id
_entity_poly.type
_entity_poly.pdbx_seq_one_letter_code
_entity_poly.pdbx_strand_id
1 'polypeptide(L)'
;MLQNWLDSLKEFNGITIMLLLIVAASLLQGWSRGASRSAGRLFGFLMDGIMAVIGILLSIGLTMWLAPYVQQWLSAYASAMPNRELNRWEQMYYTLVTAIADFPLMRFAVLFVLSYGLIRLILGLLSSFMFSSRQGLGEESAPKGMFSRLTGALIGTIIGSVRGMIVIAVLFMIVSLYPGSMFSRYVEASPIYMQGAKSVIEPLSGTFIKDKLPVFTQAVQKELGGILQRKYEVIDHNIPTDIESAASEIVKGQSTDEAKARALYDWVGSRIQYDYGKVDDYEQKGIWHEQNPQNTFDTRKGVCIDYARLYAVMARSQGLEVKVVTGLGYNGQGGYGPHAWNEVYLSDSESWVPLDPTWAISGDWFNPPNFADTHLKDQSA
;
A
#
# COMPACT_ATOMS: atom_id res chain seq x y z
N MET A 1 -41.09 -2.58 10.07
CA MET A 1 -40.45 -1.65 9.10
C MET A 1 -40.81 -0.20 9.39
N LEU A 2 -42.09 0.20 9.41
CA LEU A 2 -42.51 1.57 9.75
C LEU A 2 -42.19 2.00 11.19
N GLN A 3 -42.29 1.08 12.16
CA GLN A 3 -41.99 1.36 13.58
C GLN A 3 -40.53 1.81 13.79
N ASN A 4 -39.56 1.03 13.29
CA ASN A 4 -38.12 1.37 13.41
C ASN A 4 -37.75 2.66 12.66
N TRP A 5 -38.46 2.98 11.57
CA TRP A 5 -38.31 4.26 10.85
C TRP A 5 -38.84 5.44 11.65
N LEU A 6 -39.96 5.27 12.36
CA LEU A 6 -40.55 6.29 13.22
C LEU A 6 -39.75 6.50 14.52
N ASP A 7 -39.17 5.44 15.08
CA ASP A 7 -38.33 5.53 16.28
C ASP A 7 -36.96 6.17 15.95
N SER A 8 -36.39 5.90 14.78
CA SER A 8 -35.19 6.58 14.29
C SER A 8 -35.40 8.08 14.01
N LEU A 9 -36.60 8.48 13.58
CA LEU A 9 -36.98 9.90 13.45
C LEU A 9 -37.11 10.60 14.81
N LYS A 10 -37.41 9.87 15.89
CA LYS A 10 -37.46 10.41 17.26
C LYS A 10 -36.08 10.59 17.88
N GLU A 11 -35.07 9.83 17.46
CA GLU A 11 -33.69 9.93 17.97
C GLU A 11 -32.83 10.98 17.24
N PHE A 12 -33.35 11.66 16.21
CA PHE A 12 -32.68 12.77 15.51
C PHE A 12 -31.24 12.49 15.04
N ASN A 13 -30.92 11.25 14.64
CA ASN A 13 -29.59 10.95 14.10
C ASN A 13 -29.38 11.72 12.77
N GLY A 14 -28.39 12.61 12.76
CA GLY A 14 -28.09 13.49 11.63
C GLY A 14 -27.75 12.75 10.33
N ILE A 15 -27.20 11.54 10.40
CA ILE A 15 -26.89 10.70 9.22
C ILE A 15 -28.19 10.17 8.61
N THR A 16 -29.13 9.71 9.45
CA THR A 16 -30.45 9.27 9.02
C THR A 16 -31.19 10.42 8.32
N ILE A 17 -31.21 11.61 8.93
CA ILE A 17 -31.86 12.80 8.38
C ILE A 17 -31.22 13.18 7.04
N MET A 18 -29.89 13.20 6.95
CA MET A 18 -29.17 13.50 5.70
C MET A 18 -29.55 12.54 4.57
N LEU A 19 -29.55 11.23 4.82
CA LEU A 19 -29.91 10.22 3.81
C LEU A 19 -31.37 10.37 3.35
N LEU A 20 -32.29 10.64 4.29
CA LEU A 20 -33.69 10.91 3.97
C LEU A 20 -33.86 12.19 3.16
N LEU A 21 -33.13 13.25 3.49
CA LEU A 21 -33.15 14.50 2.74
C LEU A 21 -32.63 14.33 1.32
N ILE A 22 -31.62 13.48 1.09
CA ILE A 22 -31.13 13.17 -0.27
C ILE A 22 -32.25 12.54 -1.11
N VAL A 23 -32.98 11.58 -0.54
CA VAL A 23 -34.09 10.90 -1.24
C VAL A 23 -35.28 11.84 -1.43
N ALA A 24 -35.68 12.57 -0.38
CA ALA A 24 -36.80 13.50 -0.42
C ALA A 24 -36.54 14.68 -1.38
N ALA A 25 -35.33 15.25 -1.36
CA ALA A 25 -34.95 16.31 -2.30
C ALA A 25 -34.94 15.78 -3.74
N SER A 26 -34.48 14.56 -3.98
CA SER A 26 -34.48 13.94 -5.31
C SER A 26 -35.91 13.63 -5.79
N LEU A 27 -36.81 13.23 -4.89
CA LEU A 27 -38.24 13.04 -5.15
C LEU A 27 -38.92 14.37 -5.52
N LEU A 28 -38.74 15.43 -4.72
CA LEU A 28 -39.32 16.76 -4.96
C LEU A 28 -38.79 17.38 -6.26
N GLN A 29 -37.51 17.17 -6.53
CA GLN A 29 -36.90 17.54 -7.81
C GLN A 29 -37.48 16.73 -8.97
N GLY A 30 -37.78 15.45 -8.77
CA GLY A 30 -38.45 14.61 -9.75
C GLY A 30 -39.88 15.07 -10.05
N TRP A 31 -40.63 15.40 -9.00
CA TRP A 31 -42.00 15.92 -9.06
C TRP A 31 -42.10 17.24 -9.81
N SER A 32 -41.23 18.20 -9.50
CA SER A 32 -41.19 19.51 -10.17
C SER A 32 -40.77 19.42 -11.65
N ARG A 33 -39.90 18.46 -11.98
CA ARG A 33 -39.36 18.30 -13.34
C ARG A 33 -40.23 17.45 -14.26
N GLY A 34 -41.03 16.53 -13.74
CA GLY A 34 -41.89 15.64 -14.53
C GLY A 34 -41.12 14.51 -15.24
N ALA A 35 -41.85 13.57 -15.82
CA ALA A 35 -41.33 12.28 -16.29
C ALA A 35 -40.19 12.40 -17.31
N SER A 36 -40.34 13.22 -18.35
CA SER A 36 -39.37 13.31 -19.46
C SER A 36 -38.01 13.86 -19.03
N ARG A 37 -37.99 14.93 -18.24
CA ARG A 37 -36.74 15.54 -17.73
C ARG A 37 -36.07 14.69 -16.65
N SER A 38 -36.86 14.00 -15.81
CA SER A 38 -36.32 13.07 -14.82
C SER A 38 -35.74 11.81 -15.48
N ALA A 39 -36.40 11.28 -16.52
CA ALA A 39 -35.90 10.17 -17.32
C ALA A 39 -34.59 10.52 -18.04
N GLY A 40 -34.48 11.72 -18.62
CA GLY A 40 -33.23 12.19 -19.24
C GLY A 40 -32.06 12.28 -18.27
N ARG A 41 -32.30 12.67 -17.01
CA ARG A 41 -31.24 12.64 -15.97
C ARG A 41 -30.88 11.25 -15.50
N LEU A 42 -31.87 10.36 -15.34
CA LEU A 42 -31.61 8.95 -15.01
C LEU A 42 -30.74 8.33 -16.10
N PHE A 43 -31.08 8.58 -17.37
CA PHE A 43 -30.29 8.14 -18.51
C PHE A 43 -28.88 8.74 -18.50
N GLY A 44 -28.74 10.04 -18.25
CA GLY A 44 -27.42 10.68 -18.11
C GLY A 44 -26.58 10.05 -17.00
N PHE A 45 -27.16 9.82 -15.82
CA PHE A 45 -26.48 9.17 -14.70
C PHE A 45 -26.07 7.72 -15.02
N LEU A 46 -26.94 6.95 -15.68
CA LEU A 46 -26.62 5.60 -16.12
C LEU A 46 -25.49 5.61 -17.16
N MET A 47 -25.53 6.55 -18.10
CA MET A 47 -24.49 6.71 -19.11
C MET A 47 -23.15 7.15 -18.50
N ASP A 48 -23.16 8.07 -17.53
CA ASP A 48 -21.96 8.46 -16.79
C ASP A 48 -21.36 7.27 -16.03
N GLY A 49 -22.21 6.43 -15.44
CA GLY A 49 -21.81 5.18 -14.78
C GLY A 49 -21.19 4.18 -15.75
N ILE A 50 -21.84 3.93 -16.89
CA ILE A 50 -21.32 3.06 -17.96
C ILE A 50 -19.97 3.59 -18.46
N MET A 51 -19.86 4.90 -18.71
CA MET A 51 -18.62 5.53 -19.14
C MET A 51 -17.52 5.45 -18.08
N ALA A 52 -17.86 5.51 -16.80
CA ALA A 52 -16.89 5.29 -15.73
C ALA A 52 -16.37 3.84 -15.72
N VAL A 53 -17.25 2.85 -15.88
CA VAL A 53 -16.88 1.43 -15.96
C VAL A 53 -16.02 1.15 -17.20
N ILE A 54 -16.44 1.65 -18.38
CA ILE A 54 -15.63 1.57 -19.61
C ILE A 54 -14.27 2.24 -19.39
N GLY A 55 -14.25 3.41 -18.74
CA GLY A 55 -13.02 4.11 -18.39
C GLY A 55 -12.09 3.23 -17.54
N ILE A 56 -12.61 2.59 -16.49
CA ILE A 56 -11.82 1.68 -15.64
C ILE A 56 -11.28 0.50 -16.44
N LEU A 57 -12.11 -0.18 -17.24
CA LEU A 57 -11.70 -1.35 -18.02
C LEU A 57 -10.63 -1.00 -19.06
N LEU A 58 -10.81 0.10 -19.79
CA LEU A 58 -9.81 0.60 -20.74
C LEU A 58 -8.51 1.00 -20.02
N SER A 59 -8.61 1.56 -18.81
CA SER A 59 -7.43 1.96 -18.03
C SER A 59 -6.64 0.76 -17.56
N ILE A 60 -7.30 -0.31 -17.12
CA ILE A 60 -6.63 -1.57 -16.77
C ILE A 60 -5.91 -2.14 -18.00
N GLY A 61 -6.59 -2.20 -19.16
CA GLY A 61 -5.98 -2.67 -20.41
C GLY A 61 -4.76 -1.86 -20.84
N LEU A 62 -4.88 -0.52 -20.85
CA LEU A 62 -3.80 0.39 -21.19
C LEU A 62 -2.64 0.30 -20.20
N THR A 63 -2.94 0.18 -18.90
CA THR A 63 -1.93 0.03 -17.84
C THR A 63 -1.13 -1.25 -18.01
N MET A 64 -1.80 -2.38 -18.24
CA MET A 64 -1.12 -3.66 -18.48
C MET A 64 -0.26 -3.62 -19.74
N TRP A 65 -0.70 -2.90 -20.77
CA TRP A 65 0.07 -2.71 -22.00
C TRP A 65 1.29 -1.80 -21.79
N LEU A 66 1.15 -0.68 -21.07
CA LEU A 66 2.25 0.26 -20.81
C LEU A 66 3.27 -0.25 -19.79
N ALA A 67 2.83 -1.05 -18.80
CA ALA A 67 3.66 -1.54 -17.70
C ALA A 67 5.03 -2.13 -18.13
N PRO A 68 5.14 -3.05 -19.10
CA PRO A 68 6.44 -3.59 -19.50
C PRO A 68 7.37 -2.55 -20.15
N TYR A 69 6.83 -1.63 -20.95
CA TYR A 69 7.62 -0.58 -21.59
C TYR A 69 8.14 0.43 -20.57
N VAL A 70 7.29 0.81 -19.62
CA VAL A 70 7.67 1.73 -18.54
C VAL A 70 8.68 1.09 -17.60
N GLN A 71 8.55 -0.21 -17.30
CA GLN A 71 9.55 -0.96 -16.55
C GLN A 71 10.90 -0.88 -17.23
N GLN A 72 10.99 -1.28 -18.51
CA GLN A 72 12.25 -1.31 -19.24
C GLN A 72 12.90 0.09 -19.29
N TRP A 73 12.10 1.12 -19.55
CA TRP A 73 12.57 2.50 -19.61
C TRP A 73 13.08 3.00 -18.26
N LEU A 74 12.33 2.79 -17.17
CA LEU A 74 12.73 3.25 -15.83
C LEU A 74 13.90 2.44 -15.28
N SER A 75 14.00 1.13 -15.56
CA SER A 75 15.16 0.32 -15.17
C SER A 75 16.44 0.79 -15.88
N ALA A 76 16.35 1.14 -17.16
CA ALA A 76 17.48 1.70 -17.91
C ALA A 76 17.87 3.11 -17.43
N TYR A 77 16.90 3.90 -16.99
CA TYR A 77 17.15 5.22 -16.41
C TYR A 77 17.75 5.11 -15.00
N ALA A 78 17.27 4.18 -14.19
CA ALA A 78 17.77 3.92 -12.84
C ALA A 78 19.20 3.36 -12.83
N SER A 79 19.59 2.58 -13.84
CA SER A 79 20.96 2.09 -13.98
C SER A 79 21.97 3.18 -14.39
N ALA A 80 21.49 4.31 -14.93
CA ALA A 80 22.30 5.47 -15.28
C ALA A 80 22.40 6.51 -14.13
N MET A 81 22.14 6.09 -12.89
CA MET A 81 22.14 6.99 -11.74
C MET A 81 23.53 7.63 -11.52
N PRO A 82 23.62 8.96 -11.27
CA PRO A 82 24.89 9.64 -11.07
C PRO A 82 25.62 9.12 -9.83
N ASN A 83 26.90 8.77 -9.99
CA ASN A 83 27.75 8.36 -8.87
C ASN A 83 28.29 9.59 -8.11
N ARG A 84 27.41 10.30 -7.41
CA ARG A 84 27.70 11.46 -6.55
C ARG A 84 26.74 11.53 -5.38
N GLU A 85 27.06 12.31 -4.35
CA GLU A 85 26.10 12.63 -3.31
C GLU A 85 24.85 13.32 -3.91
N LEU A 86 23.70 12.69 -3.67
CA LEU A 86 22.40 13.18 -4.09
C LEU A 86 21.81 14.01 -2.95
N ASN A 87 21.25 15.17 -3.29
CA ASN A 87 20.50 15.95 -2.32
C ASN A 87 19.18 15.22 -1.94
N ARG A 88 18.52 15.64 -0.85
CA ARG A 88 17.28 14.99 -0.37
C ARG A 88 16.17 14.85 -1.44
N TRP A 89 16.05 15.82 -2.35
CA TRP A 89 15.02 15.78 -3.41
C TRP A 89 15.39 14.79 -4.50
N GLU A 90 16.66 14.72 -4.88
CA GLU A 90 17.19 13.74 -5.82
C GLU A 90 17.04 12.32 -5.25
N GLN A 91 17.33 12.12 -3.97
CA GLN A 91 17.13 10.83 -3.28
C GLN A 91 15.66 10.40 -3.33
N MET A 92 14.73 11.30 -2.99
CA MET A 92 13.29 11.01 -3.08
C MET A 92 12.85 10.69 -4.51
N TYR A 93 13.33 11.45 -5.50
CA TYR A 93 13.02 11.22 -6.90
C TYR A 93 13.52 9.86 -7.38
N TYR A 94 14.79 9.53 -7.15
CA TYR A 94 15.35 8.25 -7.57
C TYR A 94 14.75 7.07 -6.82
N THR A 95 14.40 7.23 -5.54
CA THR A 95 13.65 6.21 -4.77
C THR A 95 12.28 5.95 -5.39
N LEU A 96 11.57 7.00 -5.81
CA LEU A 96 10.28 6.84 -6.47
C LEU A 96 10.42 6.19 -7.85
N VAL A 97 11.43 6.59 -8.63
CA VAL A 97 11.70 6.03 -9.96
C VAL A 97 12.07 4.56 -9.89
N THR A 98 12.97 4.17 -8.99
CA THR A 98 13.35 2.77 -8.79
C THR A 98 12.18 1.96 -8.24
N ALA A 99 11.37 2.53 -7.35
CA ALA A 99 10.17 1.85 -6.86
C ALA A 99 9.16 1.55 -7.99
N ILE A 100 8.93 2.49 -8.91
CA ILE A 100 8.04 2.26 -10.07
C ILE A 100 8.68 1.28 -11.08
N ALA A 101 10.01 1.28 -11.21
CA ALA A 101 10.71 0.32 -12.09
C ALA A 101 10.58 -1.11 -11.57
N ASP A 102 10.84 -1.32 -10.28
CA ASP A 102 11.07 -2.66 -9.73
C ASP A 102 9.82 -3.30 -9.12
N PHE A 103 8.83 -2.51 -8.67
CA PHE A 103 7.60 -3.03 -8.05
C PHE A 103 6.40 -2.99 -9.01
N PRO A 104 5.89 -4.16 -9.47
CA PRO A 104 4.76 -4.26 -10.37
C PRO A 104 3.47 -3.57 -9.88
N LEU A 105 3.08 -3.68 -8.60
CA LEU A 105 1.86 -3.04 -8.10
C LEU A 105 2.01 -1.52 -8.03
N MET A 106 3.17 -1.01 -7.61
CA MET A 106 3.41 0.43 -7.59
C MET A 106 3.37 1.01 -9.00
N ARG A 107 4.01 0.32 -9.96
CA ARG A 107 3.92 0.66 -11.39
C ARG A 107 2.50 0.65 -11.88
N PHE A 108 1.76 -0.42 -11.58
CA PHE A 108 0.36 -0.55 -11.97
C PHE A 108 -0.49 0.57 -11.39
N ALA A 109 -0.34 0.90 -10.12
CA ALA A 109 -1.12 1.94 -9.46
C ALA A 109 -0.89 3.32 -10.08
N VAL A 110 0.38 3.71 -10.28
CA VAL A 110 0.74 4.99 -10.90
C VAL A 110 0.21 5.07 -12.33
N LEU A 111 0.48 4.04 -13.14
CA LEU A 111 0.03 3.99 -14.52
C LEU A 111 -1.49 3.93 -14.65
N PHE A 112 -2.18 3.24 -13.73
CA PHE A 112 -3.63 3.19 -13.69
C PHE A 112 -4.24 4.57 -13.45
N VAL A 113 -3.72 5.34 -12.49
CA VAL A 113 -4.21 6.70 -12.22
C VAL A 113 -4.01 7.61 -13.43
N LEU A 114 -2.81 7.56 -14.05
CA LEU A 114 -2.51 8.35 -15.25
C LEU A 114 -3.37 7.94 -16.45
N SER A 115 -3.47 6.63 -16.72
CA SER A 115 -4.31 6.07 -17.79
C SER A 115 -5.77 6.43 -17.61
N TYR A 116 -6.29 6.32 -16.38
CA TYR A 116 -7.67 6.64 -16.06
C TYR A 116 -7.97 8.13 -16.23
N GLY A 117 -7.08 9.00 -15.77
CA GLY A 117 -7.19 10.45 -16.01
C GLY A 117 -7.25 10.78 -17.51
N LEU A 118 -6.34 10.21 -18.29
CA LEU A 118 -6.28 10.42 -19.74
C LEU A 118 -7.52 9.87 -20.45
N ILE A 119 -7.94 8.64 -20.13
CA ILE A 119 -9.12 8.01 -20.73
C ILE A 119 -10.38 8.79 -20.38
N ARG A 120 -10.53 9.27 -19.13
CA ARG A 120 -11.67 10.11 -18.73
C ARG A 120 -11.67 11.44 -19.46
N LEU A 121 -10.50 12.05 -19.68
CA LEU A 121 -10.38 13.26 -20.51
C LEU A 121 -10.85 13.00 -21.95
N ILE A 122 -10.40 11.90 -22.56
CA ILE A 122 -10.78 11.52 -23.94
C ILE A 122 -12.27 11.20 -24.03
N LEU A 123 -12.80 10.37 -23.13
CA LEU A 123 -14.23 10.04 -23.08
C LEU A 123 -15.08 11.28 -22.81
N GLY A 124 -14.60 12.23 -22.00
CA GLY A 124 -15.23 13.52 -21.77
C GLY A 124 -15.30 14.37 -23.04
N LEU A 125 -14.20 14.46 -23.80
CA LEU A 125 -14.16 15.17 -25.08
C LEU A 125 -15.06 14.51 -26.13
N LEU A 126 -15.04 13.17 -26.23
CA LEU A 126 -15.87 12.41 -27.16
C LEU A 126 -17.37 12.53 -26.84
N SER A 127 -17.73 12.45 -25.56
CA SER A 127 -19.11 12.64 -25.12
C SER A 127 -19.57 14.07 -25.33
N SER A 128 -18.71 15.06 -25.08
CA SER A 128 -18.99 16.46 -25.43
C SER A 128 -19.25 16.61 -26.93
N PHE A 129 -18.45 15.99 -27.79
CA PHE A 129 -18.64 16.06 -29.25
C PHE A 129 -19.91 15.36 -29.74
N MET A 130 -20.22 14.17 -29.22
CA MET A 130 -21.42 13.41 -29.62
C MET A 130 -22.73 13.99 -29.06
N PHE A 131 -22.71 14.56 -27.86
CA PHE A 131 -23.92 15.03 -27.17
C PHE A 131 -24.09 16.56 -27.20
N SER A 132 -23.12 17.34 -27.71
CA SER A 132 -23.27 18.78 -27.95
C SER A 132 -24.39 19.14 -28.94
N SER A 133 -24.96 18.18 -29.67
CA SER A 133 -26.09 18.40 -30.60
C SER A 133 -27.48 18.22 -29.96
N ARG A 134 -27.59 17.90 -28.66
CA ARG A 134 -28.90 17.75 -27.97
C ARG A 134 -29.18 18.76 -26.87
N GLN A 135 -28.33 19.77 -26.71
CA GLN A 135 -28.53 20.83 -25.72
C GLN A 135 -29.04 22.13 -26.36
N GLY A 136 -29.96 22.00 -27.32
CA GLY A 136 -30.49 23.15 -28.05
C GLY A 136 -31.84 22.88 -28.69
N LEU A 137 -32.81 22.37 -27.92
CA LEU A 137 -34.23 22.59 -28.23
C LEU A 137 -34.97 22.75 -26.90
N GLY A 138 -35.17 24.01 -26.52
CA GLY A 138 -36.14 24.36 -25.51
C GLY A 138 -37.53 24.03 -26.03
N GLU A 139 -38.13 22.97 -25.51
CA GLU A 139 -39.59 22.82 -25.59
C GLU A 139 -40.22 23.56 -24.41
N GLU A 140 -40.90 24.65 -24.76
CA GLU A 140 -41.79 25.38 -23.88
C GLU A 140 -42.96 24.49 -23.42
N SER A 141 -43.12 24.50 -22.10
CA SER A 141 -44.25 24.17 -21.26
C SER A 141 -45.63 23.90 -21.89
N ALA A 142 -46.02 22.62 -21.93
CA ALA A 142 -47.39 22.23 -21.63
C ALA A 142 -47.56 22.00 -20.11
N PRO A 143 -48.72 22.34 -19.49
CA PRO A 143 -48.96 22.06 -18.08
C PRO A 143 -48.87 20.55 -17.83
N LYS A 144 -47.88 20.16 -17.02
CA LYS A 144 -47.58 18.75 -16.75
C LYS A 144 -48.73 18.11 -15.99
N GLY A 145 -49.43 17.17 -16.61
CA GLY A 145 -50.45 16.36 -15.97
C GLY A 145 -49.92 15.66 -14.72
N MET A 146 -50.82 15.40 -13.76
CA MET A 146 -50.52 14.78 -12.46
C MET A 146 -49.71 13.48 -12.61
N PHE A 147 -50.01 12.69 -13.65
CA PHE A 147 -49.29 11.46 -13.97
C PHE A 147 -47.81 11.70 -14.32
N SER A 148 -47.48 12.75 -15.08
CA SER A 148 -46.09 13.09 -15.41
C SER A 148 -45.28 13.52 -14.18
N ARG A 149 -45.92 14.23 -13.23
CA ARG A 149 -45.29 14.62 -11.97
C ARG A 149 -45.04 13.40 -11.07
N LEU A 150 -46.00 12.47 -11.01
CA LEU A 150 -45.90 11.24 -10.23
C LEU A 150 -44.81 10.31 -10.79
N THR A 151 -44.76 10.10 -12.11
CA THR A 151 -43.68 9.35 -12.76
C THR A 151 -42.33 10.06 -12.60
N GLY A 152 -42.30 11.39 -12.68
CA GLY A 152 -41.11 12.18 -12.40
C GLY A 152 -40.59 12.00 -10.97
N ALA A 153 -41.50 11.94 -9.98
CA ALA A 153 -41.18 11.69 -8.58
C ALA A 153 -40.66 10.26 -8.35
N LEU A 154 -41.27 9.25 -8.98
CA LEU A 154 -40.78 7.87 -8.93
C LEU A 154 -39.34 7.75 -9.44
N ILE A 155 -39.05 8.35 -10.60
CA ILE A 155 -37.69 8.39 -11.16
C ILE A 155 -36.75 9.16 -10.22
N GLY A 156 -37.22 10.27 -9.66
CA GLY A 156 -36.47 11.06 -8.66
C GLY A 156 -36.11 10.26 -7.42
N THR A 157 -37.03 9.45 -6.90
CA THR A 157 -36.80 8.55 -5.76
C THR A 157 -35.74 7.51 -6.10
N ILE A 158 -35.79 6.88 -7.28
CA ILE A 158 -34.77 5.90 -7.72
C ILE A 158 -33.38 6.55 -7.74
N ILE A 159 -33.25 7.73 -8.35
CA ILE A 159 -31.97 8.49 -8.38
C ILE A 159 -31.52 8.84 -6.96
N GLY A 160 -32.46 9.26 -6.10
CA GLY A 160 -32.20 9.58 -4.70
C GLY A 160 -31.67 8.38 -3.91
N SER A 161 -32.26 7.20 -4.11
CA SER A 161 -31.83 5.95 -3.47
C SER A 161 -30.43 5.54 -3.91
N VAL A 162 -30.10 5.66 -5.21
CA VAL A 162 -28.75 5.36 -5.70
C VAL A 162 -27.72 6.33 -5.11
N ARG A 163 -28.03 7.63 -5.02
CA ARG A 163 -27.17 8.61 -4.35
C ARG A 163 -27.00 8.30 -2.87
N GLY A 164 -28.08 7.92 -2.19
CA GLY A 164 -28.05 7.46 -0.81
C GLY A 164 -27.13 6.25 -0.63
N MET A 165 -27.21 5.25 -1.50
CA MET A 165 -26.32 4.08 -1.49
C MET A 165 -24.84 4.46 -1.66
N ILE A 166 -24.51 5.42 -2.55
CA ILE A 166 -23.14 5.90 -2.70
C ILE A 166 -22.64 6.55 -1.41
N VAL A 167 -23.45 7.40 -0.78
CA VAL A 167 -23.09 8.03 0.50
C VAL A 167 -22.89 6.96 1.59
N ILE A 168 -23.75 5.94 1.64
CA ILE A 168 -23.60 4.81 2.56
C ILE A 168 -22.29 4.04 2.30
N ALA A 169 -21.93 3.79 1.04
CA ALA A 169 -20.67 3.13 0.70
C ALA A 169 -19.43 3.96 1.10
N VAL A 170 -19.48 5.29 0.94
CA VAL A 170 -18.42 6.20 1.40
C VAL A 170 -18.31 6.22 2.92
N LEU A 171 -19.44 6.36 3.62
CA LEU A 171 -19.47 6.30 5.09
C LEU A 171 -18.94 4.95 5.60
N PHE A 172 -19.28 3.86 4.92
CA PHE A 172 -18.79 2.53 5.23
C PHE A 172 -17.27 2.42 5.10
N MET A 173 -16.69 2.99 4.03
CA MET A 173 -15.23 3.05 3.87
C MET A 173 -14.58 3.81 5.03
N ILE A 174 -15.14 4.97 5.41
CA ILE A 174 -14.62 5.79 6.51
C ILE A 174 -14.71 5.04 7.86
N VAL A 175 -15.85 4.42 8.15
CA VAL A 175 -16.06 3.63 9.37
C VAL A 175 -15.11 2.44 9.43
N SER A 176 -14.91 1.76 8.30
CA SER A 176 -14.00 0.60 8.19
C SER A 176 -12.52 0.98 8.37
N LEU A 177 -12.11 2.17 7.93
CA LEU A 177 -10.74 2.67 8.09
C LEU A 177 -10.44 3.15 9.52
N TYR A 178 -11.46 3.64 10.24
CA TYR A 178 -11.31 4.19 11.60
C TYR A 178 -12.30 3.54 12.57
N PRO A 179 -12.18 2.23 12.85
CA PRO A 179 -13.07 1.54 13.77
C PRO A 179 -12.94 2.14 15.19
N GLY A 180 -14.07 2.39 15.86
CA GLY A 180 -14.10 2.90 17.24
C GLY A 180 -14.01 4.42 17.42
N SER A 181 -13.84 5.20 16.34
CA SER A 181 -13.93 6.67 16.43
C SER A 181 -15.31 7.13 16.90
N MET A 182 -15.41 8.30 17.53
CA MET A 182 -16.71 8.88 17.95
C MET A 182 -17.65 9.09 16.76
N PHE A 183 -17.09 9.43 15.60
CA PHE A 183 -17.83 9.57 14.35
C PHE A 183 -18.35 8.21 13.84
N SER A 184 -17.50 7.17 13.85
CA SER A 184 -17.88 5.82 13.41
C SER A 184 -19.05 5.27 14.24
N ARG A 185 -18.98 5.42 15.57
CA ARG A 185 -20.07 5.04 16.48
C ARG A 185 -21.37 5.81 16.22
N TYR A 186 -21.26 7.11 15.90
CA TYR A 186 -22.41 7.94 15.56
C TYR A 186 -23.06 7.54 14.22
N VAL A 187 -22.24 7.16 13.23
CA VAL A 187 -22.70 6.67 11.93
C VAL A 187 -23.34 5.29 12.05
N GLU A 188 -22.76 4.36 12.80
CA GLU A 188 -23.30 3.03 13.08
C GLU A 188 -24.60 3.06 13.90
N ALA A 189 -24.80 4.11 14.72
CA ALA A 189 -26.05 4.33 15.42
C ALA A 189 -27.22 4.68 14.47
N SER A 190 -26.99 4.95 13.17
CA SER A 190 -28.05 5.22 12.18
C SER A 190 -28.61 3.91 11.62
N PRO A 191 -29.90 3.57 11.86
CA PRO A 191 -30.51 2.34 11.37
C PRO A 191 -30.55 2.26 9.84
N ILE A 192 -30.77 3.40 9.16
CA ILE A 192 -30.79 3.48 7.69
C ILE A 192 -29.40 3.21 7.11
N TYR A 193 -28.35 3.74 7.76
CA TYR A 193 -26.98 3.45 7.37
C TYR A 193 -26.68 1.96 7.58
N MET A 194 -26.95 1.40 8.76
CA MET A 194 -26.68 -0.02 9.05
C MET A 194 -27.42 -0.96 8.11
N GLN A 195 -28.68 -0.65 7.79
CA GLN A 195 -29.46 -1.42 6.83
C GLN A 195 -28.89 -1.32 5.42
N GLY A 196 -28.59 -0.11 4.94
CA GLY A 196 -28.02 0.07 3.61
C GLY A 196 -26.61 -0.50 3.48
N ALA A 197 -25.80 -0.39 4.53
CA ALA A 197 -24.47 -0.97 4.61
C ALA A 197 -24.59 -2.50 4.48
N LYS A 198 -25.48 -3.15 5.24
CA LYS A 198 -25.72 -4.60 5.10
C LYS A 198 -26.12 -5.00 3.68
N SER A 199 -27.02 -4.25 3.04
CA SER A 199 -27.46 -4.51 1.67
C SER A 199 -26.36 -4.32 0.60
N VAL A 200 -25.35 -3.49 0.87
CA VAL A 200 -24.19 -3.31 0.00
C VAL A 200 -23.08 -4.32 0.31
N ILE A 201 -22.88 -4.67 1.59
CA ILE A 201 -21.83 -5.55 2.08
C ILE A 201 -22.12 -7.00 1.73
N GLU A 202 -23.30 -7.52 2.06
CA GLU A 202 -23.62 -8.95 1.95
C GLU A 202 -23.39 -9.52 0.52
N PRO A 203 -23.74 -8.80 -0.58
CA PRO A 203 -23.42 -9.23 -1.94
C PRO A 203 -21.92 -9.16 -2.28
N LEU A 204 -21.17 -8.22 -1.68
CA LEU A 204 -19.74 -8.00 -1.97
C LEU A 204 -18.84 -8.89 -1.09
N SER A 205 -19.28 -9.28 0.11
CA SER A 205 -18.47 -10.00 1.10
C SER A 205 -18.50 -11.53 0.93
N GLY A 206 -19.57 -12.08 0.35
CA GLY A 206 -19.80 -13.54 0.36
C GLY A 206 -18.85 -14.37 -0.51
N THR A 207 -18.42 -13.83 -1.66
CA THR A 207 -17.63 -14.58 -2.66
C THR A 207 -16.30 -13.92 -3.01
N PHE A 208 -16.25 -12.58 -3.08
CA PHE A 208 -15.03 -11.87 -3.47
C PHE A 208 -13.97 -11.85 -2.36
N ILE A 209 -14.38 -11.67 -1.10
CA ILE A 209 -13.47 -11.58 0.06
C ILE A 209 -12.84 -12.92 0.39
N LYS A 210 -13.58 -14.02 0.28
CA LYS A 210 -13.10 -15.36 0.65
C LYS A 210 -12.01 -15.88 -0.29
N ASP A 211 -12.09 -15.54 -1.58
CA ASP A 211 -11.26 -16.16 -2.61
C ASP A 211 -10.12 -15.26 -3.13
N LYS A 212 -10.28 -13.93 -3.10
CA LYS A 212 -9.33 -12.99 -3.73
C LYS A 212 -8.59 -12.08 -2.76
N LEU A 213 -9.16 -11.82 -1.59
CA LEU A 213 -8.54 -10.95 -0.59
C LEU A 213 -7.22 -11.53 -0.05
N PRO A 214 -7.10 -12.83 0.30
CA PRO A 214 -5.85 -13.39 0.79
C PRO A 214 -4.71 -13.26 -0.23
N VAL A 215 -4.99 -13.47 -1.52
CA VAL A 215 -4.01 -13.37 -2.61
C VAL A 215 -3.56 -11.92 -2.82
N PHE A 216 -4.49 -10.96 -2.78
CA PHE A 216 -4.16 -9.54 -2.86
C PHE A 216 -3.32 -9.08 -1.67
N THR A 217 -3.70 -9.47 -0.45
CA THR A 217 -2.95 -9.13 0.77
C THR A 217 -1.55 -9.72 0.74
N GLN A 218 -1.39 -10.98 0.33
CA GLN A 218 -0.08 -11.62 0.17
C GLN A 218 0.78 -10.91 -0.88
N ALA A 219 0.23 -10.53 -2.03
CA ALA A 219 0.96 -9.81 -3.07
C ALA A 219 1.42 -8.41 -2.62
N VAL A 220 0.53 -7.65 -1.95
CA VAL A 220 0.85 -6.33 -1.40
C VAL A 220 1.87 -6.43 -0.28
N GLN A 221 1.72 -7.39 0.63
CA GLN A 221 2.68 -7.65 1.71
C GLN A 221 4.05 -8.05 1.15
N LYS A 222 4.07 -8.86 0.09
CA LYS A 222 5.30 -9.24 -0.61
C LYS A 222 6.04 -8.03 -1.17
N GLU A 223 5.34 -7.17 -1.90
CA GLU A 223 5.97 -5.96 -2.45
C GLU A 223 6.40 -4.97 -1.36
N LEU A 224 5.61 -4.79 -0.31
CA LEU A 224 5.99 -3.93 0.81
C LEU A 224 7.22 -4.45 1.56
N GLY A 225 7.34 -5.77 1.75
CA GLY A 225 8.52 -6.42 2.30
C GLY A 225 9.76 -6.19 1.42
N GLY A 226 9.62 -6.36 0.10
CA GLY A 226 10.70 -6.08 -0.85
C GLY A 226 11.13 -4.61 -0.86
N ILE A 227 10.18 -3.66 -0.75
CA ILE A 227 10.48 -2.23 -0.58
C ILE A 227 11.30 -1.98 0.69
N LEU A 228 10.94 -2.62 1.80
CA LEU A 228 11.65 -2.47 3.08
C LEU A 228 13.05 -3.09 3.06
N GLN A 229 13.24 -4.22 2.40
CA GLN A 229 14.56 -4.83 2.23
C GLN A 229 15.46 -3.95 1.35
N ARG A 230 14.93 -3.45 0.24
CA ARG A 230 15.66 -2.58 -0.69
C ARG A 230 15.94 -1.19 -0.15
N LYS A 231 15.09 -0.71 0.77
CA LYS A 231 15.36 0.50 1.54
C LYS A 231 16.75 0.44 2.19
N TYR A 232 17.17 -0.69 2.75
CA TYR A 232 18.51 -0.81 3.35
C TYR A 232 19.63 -0.89 2.30
N GLU A 233 19.39 -1.53 1.15
CA GLU A 233 20.36 -1.55 0.05
C GLU A 233 20.61 -0.15 -0.54
N VAL A 234 19.59 0.70 -0.59
CA VAL A 234 19.68 2.08 -1.10
C VAL A 234 20.19 3.06 -0.04
N ILE A 235 19.66 3.00 1.19
CA ILE A 235 20.07 3.91 2.28
C ILE A 235 21.53 3.69 2.66
N ASP A 236 21.96 2.42 2.75
CA ASP A 236 23.31 2.07 3.18
C ASP A 236 24.26 1.86 1.99
N HIS A 237 23.90 2.37 0.81
CA HIS A 237 24.78 2.33 -0.35
C HIS A 237 26.02 3.20 -0.16
N ASN A 238 25.88 4.33 0.56
CA ASN A 238 27.03 5.16 0.90
C ASN A 238 27.78 4.54 2.07
N ILE A 239 28.99 4.08 1.82
CA ILE A 239 29.84 3.42 2.81
C ILE A 239 30.72 4.49 3.49
N PRO A 240 30.56 4.72 4.80
CA PRO A 240 31.43 5.64 5.52
C PRO A 240 32.90 5.20 5.47
N THR A 241 33.81 6.15 5.23
CA THR A 241 35.24 5.87 4.99
C THR A 241 35.95 5.22 6.18
N ASP A 242 35.50 5.49 7.40
CA ASP A 242 35.99 4.88 8.64
C ASP A 242 35.56 3.42 8.77
N ILE A 243 34.31 3.09 8.41
CA ILE A 243 33.81 1.72 8.35
C ILE A 243 34.53 0.93 7.25
N GLU A 244 34.73 1.51 6.08
CA GLU A 244 35.52 0.92 4.99
C GLU A 244 36.96 0.63 5.43
N SER A 245 37.62 1.61 6.06
CA SER A 245 39.00 1.45 6.55
C SER A 245 39.10 0.35 7.61
N ALA A 246 38.14 0.28 8.52
CA ALA A 246 38.08 -0.78 9.53
C ALA A 246 37.87 -2.15 8.88
N ALA A 247 36.93 -2.26 7.94
CA ALA A 247 36.66 -3.50 7.21
C ALA A 247 37.91 -3.96 6.43
N SER A 248 38.62 -3.03 5.79
CA SER A 248 39.86 -3.31 5.06
C SER A 248 40.96 -3.88 5.96
N GLU A 249 41.13 -3.33 7.16
CA GLU A 249 42.11 -3.85 8.12
C GLU A 249 41.68 -5.22 8.68
N ILE A 250 40.39 -5.46 8.90
CA ILE A 250 39.85 -6.74 9.39
C ILE A 250 40.08 -7.88 8.39
N VAL A 251 39.86 -7.61 7.10
CA VAL A 251 40.01 -8.63 6.05
C VAL A 251 41.44 -8.75 5.51
N LYS A 252 42.37 -8.00 6.06
CA LYS A 252 43.77 -7.98 5.62
C LYS A 252 44.40 -9.36 5.68
N GLY A 253 44.95 -9.81 4.56
CA GLY A 253 45.54 -11.14 4.44
C GLY A 253 44.55 -12.26 4.13
N GLN A 254 43.24 -11.98 4.07
CA GLN A 254 42.23 -12.93 3.62
C GLN A 254 42.11 -12.91 2.10
N SER A 255 42.22 -14.09 1.47
CA SER A 255 42.23 -14.23 0.01
C SER A 255 40.90 -14.67 -0.59
N THR A 256 40.06 -15.39 0.15
CA THR A 256 38.77 -15.91 -0.33
C THR A 256 37.60 -15.08 0.17
N ASP A 257 36.49 -15.07 -0.57
CA ASP A 257 35.28 -14.35 -0.17
C ASP A 257 34.72 -14.88 1.14
N GLU A 258 34.78 -16.20 1.36
CA GLU A 258 34.36 -16.84 2.61
C GLU A 258 35.21 -16.37 3.80
N ALA A 259 36.54 -16.29 3.64
CA ALA A 259 37.43 -15.87 4.70
C ALA A 259 37.24 -14.39 5.07
N LYS A 260 36.99 -13.53 4.07
CA LYS A 260 36.62 -12.12 4.30
C LYS A 260 35.27 -12.03 5.01
N ALA A 261 34.26 -12.75 4.52
CA ALA A 261 32.92 -12.75 5.07
C ALA A 261 32.90 -13.22 6.53
N ARG A 262 33.68 -14.26 6.86
CA ARG A 262 33.83 -14.79 8.21
C ARG A 262 34.58 -13.83 9.13
N ALA A 263 35.69 -13.23 8.68
CA ALA A 263 36.45 -12.27 9.49
C ALA A 263 35.58 -11.06 9.90
N LEU A 264 34.75 -10.56 8.97
CA LEU A 264 33.80 -9.49 9.26
C LEU A 264 32.69 -9.95 10.22
N TYR A 265 32.17 -11.18 10.04
CA TYR A 265 31.14 -11.76 10.91
C TYR A 265 31.63 -11.89 12.34
N ASP A 266 32.84 -12.44 12.53
CA ASP A 266 33.47 -12.62 13.83
C ASP A 266 33.72 -11.27 14.51
N TRP A 267 34.14 -10.26 13.74
CA TRP A 267 34.36 -8.92 14.27
C TRP A 267 33.05 -8.25 14.71
N VAL A 268 32.01 -8.26 13.88
CA VAL A 268 30.72 -7.65 14.24
C VAL A 268 30.11 -8.37 15.45
N GLY A 269 30.13 -9.70 15.45
CA GLY A 269 29.60 -10.52 16.53
C GLY A 269 30.34 -10.37 17.87
N SER A 270 31.63 -10.05 17.84
CA SER A 270 32.43 -9.87 19.06
C SER A 270 32.59 -8.42 19.52
N ARG A 271 32.32 -7.43 18.65
CA ARG A 271 32.57 -6.00 18.94
C ARG A 271 31.31 -5.18 19.14
N ILE A 272 30.15 -5.69 18.81
CA ILE A 272 28.87 -5.02 19.05
C ILE A 272 28.16 -5.69 20.23
N GLN A 273 27.64 -4.87 21.15
CA GLN A 273 26.82 -5.31 22.29
C GLN A 273 25.34 -5.14 21.98
N TYR A 274 24.53 -6.13 22.36
CA TYR A 274 23.09 -6.08 22.16
C TYR A 274 22.45 -5.01 23.07
N ASP A 275 21.68 -4.11 22.47
CA ASP A 275 21.06 -2.97 23.14
C ASP A 275 19.64 -3.29 23.61
N TYR A 276 19.54 -3.91 24.79
CA TYR A 276 18.25 -4.19 25.42
C TYR A 276 17.46 -2.92 25.77
N GLY A 277 18.14 -1.77 25.94
CA GLY A 277 17.46 -0.49 26.20
C GLY A 277 16.64 -0.02 25.00
N LYS A 278 17.17 -0.18 23.78
CA LYS A 278 16.41 0.07 22.54
C LYS A 278 15.19 -0.83 22.43
N VAL A 279 15.29 -2.10 22.84
CA VAL A 279 14.16 -3.04 22.84
C VAL A 279 13.10 -2.60 23.83
N ASP A 280 13.49 -2.30 25.08
CA ASP A 280 12.56 -1.85 26.12
C ASP A 280 11.84 -0.54 25.74
N ASP A 281 12.58 0.42 25.16
CA ASP A 281 12.00 1.67 24.68
C ASP A 281 10.95 1.43 23.59
N TYR A 282 11.19 0.48 22.68
CA TYR A 282 10.24 0.13 21.65
C TYR A 282 9.02 -0.62 22.21
N GLU A 283 9.25 -1.71 22.95
CA GLU A 283 8.18 -2.61 23.42
C GLU A 283 7.33 -2.01 24.53
N GLN A 284 7.94 -1.28 25.46
CA GLN A 284 7.25 -0.78 26.65
C GLN A 284 6.80 0.67 26.50
N LYS A 285 7.53 1.48 25.71
CA LYS A 285 7.26 2.93 25.58
C LYS A 285 6.83 3.36 24.18
N GLY A 286 6.92 2.48 23.18
CA GLY A 286 6.61 2.80 21.78
C GLY A 286 7.59 3.80 21.15
N ILE A 287 8.78 3.96 21.73
CA ILE A 287 9.80 4.89 21.24
C ILE A 287 10.68 4.15 20.22
N TRP A 288 10.64 4.59 18.97
CA TRP A 288 11.49 4.06 17.92
C TRP A 288 12.80 4.85 17.85
N HIS A 289 13.92 4.12 17.87
CA HIS A 289 15.26 4.67 17.66
C HIS A 289 15.72 4.36 16.25
N GLU A 290 16.40 5.29 15.59
CA GLU A 290 16.95 5.02 14.26
C GLU A 290 18.09 4.01 14.33
N GLN A 291 17.95 2.93 13.55
CA GLN A 291 19.01 1.95 13.35
C GLN A 291 19.91 2.44 12.22
N ASN A 292 21.20 2.66 12.45
CA ASN A 292 22.12 3.26 11.48
C ASN A 292 23.51 2.60 11.63
N PRO A 293 24.10 2.04 10.55
CA PRO A 293 25.45 1.47 10.58
C PRO A 293 26.50 2.35 11.26
N GLN A 294 26.51 3.66 10.98
CA GLN A 294 27.47 4.58 11.60
C GLN A 294 27.29 4.66 13.12
N ASN A 295 26.06 4.81 13.58
CA ASN A 295 25.76 4.87 15.01
C ASN A 295 26.16 3.56 15.72
N THR A 296 25.87 2.41 15.11
CA THR A 296 26.26 1.09 15.63
C THR A 296 27.78 0.95 15.67
N PHE A 297 28.49 1.43 14.65
CA PHE A 297 29.94 1.43 14.61
C PHE A 297 30.53 2.31 15.72
N ASP A 298 30.03 3.53 15.90
CA ASP A 298 30.54 4.48 16.89
C ASP A 298 30.26 4.04 18.34
N THR A 299 29.02 3.63 18.60
CA THR A 299 28.55 3.30 19.97
C THR A 299 28.86 1.86 20.37
N ARG A 300 29.18 0.99 19.41
CA ARG A 300 29.32 -0.46 19.60
C ARG A 300 28.08 -1.11 20.19
N LYS A 301 26.89 -0.55 19.93
CA LYS A 301 25.61 -1.03 20.46
C LYS A 301 24.52 -1.06 19.39
N GLY A 302 23.68 -2.09 19.43
CA GLY A 302 22.56 -2.21 18.50
C GLY A 302 21.65 -3.41 18.77
N VAL A 303 20.55 -3.50 18.03
CA VAL A 303 19.68 -4.69 17.97
C VAL A 303 19.91 -5.47 16.66
N CYS A 304 19.21 -6.58 16.43
CA CYS A 304 19.47 -7.48 15.28
C CYS A 304 19.64 -6.78 13.92
N ILE A 305 18.78 -5.79 13.61
CA ILE A 305 18.89 -5.04 12.35
C ILE A 305 20.11 -4.08 12.31
N ASP A 306 20.56 -3.56 13.46
CA ASP A 306 21.79 -2.75 13.55
C ASP A 306 23.02 -3.60 13.22
N TYR A 307 23.08 -4.84 13.73
CA TYR A 307 24.14 -5.80 13.42
C TYR A 307 24.14 -6.15 11.94
N ALA A 308 22.97 -6.54 11.41
CA ALA A 308 22.85 -6.99 10.04
C ALA A 308 23.22 -5.89 9.02
N ARG A 309 22.84 -4.65 9.30
CA ARG A 309 23.18 -3.50 8.43
C ARG A 309 24.64 -3.11 8.54
N LEU A 310 25.23 -3.10 9.75
CA LEU A 310 26.66 -2.83 9.90
C LEU A 310 27.50 -3.88 9.17
N TYR A 311 27.16 -5.17 9.33
CA TYR A 311 27.82 -6.25 8.60
C TYR A 311 27.71 -6.04 7.09
N ALA A 312 26.51 -5.72 6.58
CA ALA A 312 26.29 -5.52 5.15
C ALA A 312 27.13 -4.36 4.59
N VAL A 313 27.22 -3.23 5.30
CA VAL A 313 28.08 -2.09 4.88
C VAL A 313 29.55 -2.48 4.84
N MET A 314 30.04 -3.17 5.89
CA MET A 314 31.43 -3.63 5.93
C MET A 314 31.73 -4.62 4.80
N ALA A 315 30.85 -5.60 4.57
CA ALA A 315 31.04 -6.61 3.53
C ALA A 315 31.01 -6.00 2.11
N ARG A 316 30.07 -5.08 1.83
CA ARG A 316 30.03 -4.35 0.54
C ARG A 316 31.29 -3.54 0.30
N SER A 317 31.86 -2.93 1.34
CA SER A 317 33.10 -2.15 1.22
C SER A 317 34.30 -3.00 0.79
N GLN A 318 34.25 -4.31 1.03
CA GLN A 318 35.30 -5.26 0.68
C GLN A 318 34.96 -6.07 -0.59
N GLY A 319 33.95 -5.62 -1.36
CA GLY A 319 33.54 -6.22 -2.63
C GLY A 319 32.68 -7.48 -2.51
N LEU A 320 32.15 -7.79 -1.32
CA LEU A 320 31.27 -8.93 -1.13
C LEU A 320 29.82 -8.58 -1.48
N GLU A 321 29.16 -9.46 -2.20
CA GLU A 321 27.71 -9.39 -2.44
C GLU A 321 26.97 -9.88 -1.19
N VAL A 322 26.19 -8.99 -0.57
CA VAL A 322 25.51 -9.25 0.71
C VAL A 322 24.13 -8.63 0.77
N LYS A 323 23.20 -9.39 1.35
CA LYS A 323 21.81 -9.01 1.61
C LYS A 323 21.58 -8.87 3.12
N VAL A 324 20.75 -7.90 3.49
CA VAL A 324 20.10 -7.89 4.80
C VAL A 324 18.79 -8.64 4.64
N VAL A 325 18.54 -9.62 5.50
CA VAL A 325 17.33 -10.45 5.48
C VAL A 325 16.56 -10.19 6.76
N THR A 326 15.24 -10.02 6.63
CA THR A 326 14.31 -9.90 7.76
C THR A 326 13.35 -11.09 7.78
N GLY A 327 12.88 -11.44 8.96
CA GLY A 327 11.91 -12.49 9.16
C GLY A 327 11.68 -12.76 10.64
N LEU A 328 11.59 -14.05 10.98
CA LEU A 328 11.36 -14.49 12.35
C LEU A 328 12.52 -15.35 12.85
N GLY A 329 13.03 -15.01 14.03
CA GLY A 329 14.08 -15.75 14.75
C GLY A 329 13.51 -16.50 15.94
N TYR A 330 14.00 -17.72 16.18
CA TYR A 330 13.63 -18.54 17.32
C TYR A 330 13.96 -17.84 18.66
N ASN A 331 13.01 -17.83 19.59
CA ASN A 331 13.15 -17.11 20.86
C ASN A 331 13.71 -17.96 22.02
N GLY A 332 14.11 -19.20 21.77
CA GLY A 332 14.61 -20.12 22.81
C GLY A 332 13.52 -20.82 23.64
N GLN A 333 12.25 -20.43 23.52
CA GLN A 333 11.13 -20.86 24.36
C GLN A 333 10.00 -21.54 23.57
N GLY A 334 10.28 -22.05 22.36
CA GLY A 334 9.27 -22.66 21.49
C GLY A 334 8.49 -21.66 20.62
N GLY A 335 8.85 -20.38 20.62
CA GLY A 335 8.24 -19.34 19.79
C GLY A 335 9.23 -18.64 18.87
N TYR A 336 8.73 -17.69 18.09
CA TYR A 336 9.52 -16.87 17.18
C TYR A 336 9.19 -15.39 17.35
N GLY A 337 10.18 -14.52 17.18
CA GLY A 337 10.03 -13.06 17.19
C GLY A 337 10.66 -12.40 15.96
N PRO A 338 10.34 -11.13 15.66
CA PRO A 338 10.97 -10.39 14.56
C PRO A 338 12.49 -10.40 14.67
N HIS A 339 13.16 -10.72 13.58
CA HIS A 339 14.62 -10.85 13.55
C HIS A 339 15.20 -10.43 12.20
N ALA A 340 16.50 -10.11 12.20
CA ALA A 340 17.23 -9.71 11.01
C ALA A 340 18.65 -10.27 11.03
N TRP A 341 19.12 -10.73 9.88
CA TRP A 341 20.41 -11.37 9.66
C TRP A 341 20.93 -11.09 8.24
N ASN A 342 21.96 -11.81 7.78
CA ASN A 342 22.56 -11.61 6.47
C ASN A 342 22.64 -12.88 5.62
N GLU A 343 22.72 -12.67 4.32
CA GLU A 343 23.22 -13.68 3.38
C GLU A 343 24.32 -13.08 2.54
N VAL A 344 25.43 -13.81 2.39
CA VAL A 344 26.57 -13.41 1.57
C VAL A 344 26.70 -14.38 0.40
N TYR A 345 26.92 -13.86 -0.81
CA TYR A 345 27.21 -14.70 -1.96
C TYR A 345 28.71 -15.00 -1.98
N LEU A 346 29.06 -16.28 -1.99
CA LEU A 346 30.43 -16.74 -2.07
C LEU A 346 30.72 -17.14 -3.52
N SER A 347 31.60 -16.40 -4.19
CA SER A 347 31.92 -16.66 -5.60
C SER A 347 32.59 -18.02 -5.80
N ASP A 348 33.42 -18.46 -4.85
CA ASP A 348 34.12 -19.75 -4.88
C ASP A 348 33.18 -20.97 -4.93
N SER A 349 31.98 -20.86 -4.31
CA SER A 349 30.98 -21.93 -4.24
C SER A 349 29.70 -21.64 -5.01
N GLU A 350 29.65 -20.49 -5.70
CA GLU A 350 28.48 -19.96 -6.43
C GLU A 350 27.17 -20.01 -5.61
N SER A 351 27.24 -19.76 -4.31
CA SER A 351 26.11 -19.98 -3.40
C SER A 351 25.90 -18.84 -2.41
N TRP A 352 24.64 -18.61 -2.04
CA TRP A 352 24.27 -17.73 -0.93
C TRP A 352 24.39 -18.48 0.38
N VAL A 353 25.19 -17.94 1.28
CA VAL A 353 25.45 -18.48 2.60
C VAL A 353 24.80 -17.59 3.67
N PRO A 354 23.93 -18.15 4.53
CA PRO A 354 23.34 -17.40 5.62
C PRO A 354 24.32 -17.21 6.78
N LEU A 355 24.24 -16.06 7.43
CA LEU A 355 24.97 -15.78 8.66
C LEU A 355 24.22 -14.80 9.56
N ASP A 356 24.36 -14.95 10.88
CA ASP A 356 23.77 -14.02 11.86
C ASP A 356 24.80 -13.50 12.89
N PRO A 357 25.33 -12.27 12.69
CA PRO A 357 26.29 -11.68 13.61
C PRO A 357 25.69 -11.38 14.99
N THR A 358 24.38 -11.24 15.11
CA THR A 358 23.68 -10.97 16.37
C THR A 358 23.82 -12.14 17.33
N TRP A 359 23.70 -13.36 16.80
CA TRP A 359 23.72 -14.59 17.58
C TRP A 359 25.12 -15.19 17.73
N ALA A 360 26.16 -14.59 17.14
CA ALA A 360 27.55 -15.06 17.19
C ALA A 360 28.08 -15.30 18.62
N ILE A 361 27.55 -14.60 19.62
CA ILE A 361 27.90 -14.82 21.03
C ILE A 361 27.37 -16.16 21.60
N SER A 362 26.34 -16.73 20.97
CA SER A 362 25.70 -17.99 21.37
C SER A 362 26.24 -19.22 20.62
N GLY A 363 27.03 -19.02 19.56
CA GLY A 363 27.62 -20.10 18.76
C GLY A 363 28.12 -19.64 17.40
N ASP A 364 28.59 -20.57 16.56
CA ASP A 364 28.92 -20.28 15.17
C ASP A 364 27.66 -20.29 14.31
N TRP A 365 27.18 -19.09 13.99
CA TRP A 365 26.02 -18.84 13.13
C TRP A 365 26.42 -18.46 11.72
N PHE A 366 27.66 -18.70 11.30
CA PHE A 366 28.08 -18.58 9.91
C PHE A 366 27.90 -19.92 9.19
N ASN A 367 26.89 -19.99 8.30
CA ASN A 367 26.49 -21.19 7.55
C ASN A 367 26.25 -22.48 8.38
N PRO A 368 25.62 -22.44 9.57
CA PRO A 368 25.41 -23.66 10.33
C PRO A 368 24.38 -24.57 9.61
N PRO A 369 24.46 -25.89 9.84
CA PRO A 369 23.42 -26.81 9.38
C PRO A 369 22.07 -26.41 9.99
N ASN A 370 21.00 -26.57 9.21
CA ASN A 370 19.63 -26.28 9.64
C ASN A 370 19.39 -24.81 10.07
N PHE A 371 20.11 -23.83 9.50
CA PHE A 371 19.89 -22.40 9.78
C PHE A 371 18.40 -21.99 9.63
N ALA A 372 17.71 -22.56 8.64
CA ALA A 372 16.30 -22.29 8.36
C ALA A 372 15.33 -22.77 9.46
N ASP A 373 15.74 -23.69 10.36
CA ASP A 373 14.89 -24.14 11.47
C ASP A 373 14.76 -23.07 12.56
N THR A 374 15.70 -22.12 12.61
CA THR A 374 15.71 -21.05 13.61
C THR A 374 15.51 -19.67 13.02
N HIS A 375 15.77 -19.51 11.72
CA HIS A 375 15.64 -18.27 10.96
C HIS A 375 14.65 -18.46 9.81
N LEU A 376 13.38 -18.18 10.11
CA LEU A 376 12.31 -18.23 9.12
C LEU A 376 12.32 -16.92 8.34
N LYS A 377 12.85 -16.95 7.12
CA LYS A 377 12.75 -15.82 6.19
C LYS A 377 11.30 -15.43 6.00
N ASP A 378 11.01 -14.12 5.96
CA ASP A 378 9.72 -13.68 5.45
C ASP A 378 9.58 -14.21 4.01
N GLN A 379 8.52 -14.97 3.74
CA GLN A 379 8.25 -15.56 2.41
C GLN A 379 7.90 -14.50 1.33
N SER A 380 8.13 -13.23 1.62
CA SER A 380 8.07 -12.10 0.69
C SER A 380 9.32 -11.97 -0.20
N ALA A 381 10.33 -12.82 -0.07
CA ALA A 381 11.49 -12.84 -0.98
C ALA A 381 11.11 -13.32 -2.41
#